data_AF-A0AAV8WN29-F1
#
_entry.id   AF-A0AAV8WN29-F1
#
_cell.length_a   1.000
_cell.length_b   1.000
_cell.length_c   1.000
_cell.angle_alpha   90.00
_cell.angle_beta   90.00
_cell.angle_gamma   90.00
#
_symmetry.space_group_name_H-M   'P 1'
#
loop_
_entity.id
_entity.type
_entity.pdbx_description
1 polymer ?
#
loop_
_entity_poly.entity_id
_entity_poly.type
_entity_poly.pdbx_seq_one_letter_code
_entity_poly.pdbx_strand_id
1 'polypeptide(L)'
;MYNNKTLIMYYLLSVLTCLLIDKAILSHAFTYQKCCKSRDYLQIINNTYLCTENITKRLGILTNETNFLERYSEGECMDITSTDFSNFQVSGGKVVGESLINEKYFPKCCPLNYFYNSVLHACEEKENMTHGYIREIFVKVGLPSCKLIVDYDISETINLYSGIIDVRRNSDYCIDENEKGAYTMRECQENIEVCDYKKCIKKCCPDGKSFVNGANCVDTYTTGLNLTFSTLIENPSGMF
;
A
#
# COMPACT_ATOMS: atom_id res chain seq x y z
N MET A 1 -41.24 -55.56 -5.43
CA MET A 1 -41.38 -54.54 -4.37
C MET A 1 -40.16 -53.64 -4.43
N TYR A 2 -40.39 -52.33 -4.40
CA TYR A 2 -39.52 -51.22 -4.82
C TYR A 2 -39.18 -51.17 -6.33
N ASN A 3 -39.65 -50.10 -6.96
CA ASN A 3 -39.69 -49.91 -8.41
C ASN A 3 -38.35 -49.27 -8.85
N ASN A 4 -37.56 -49.95 -9.68
CA ASN A 4 -36.23 -49.49 -10.12
C ASN A 4 -36.23 -48.07 -10.71
N LYS A 5 -37.36 -47.62 -11.26
CA LYS A 5 -37.54 -46.25 -11.77
C LYS A 5 -37.46 -45.19 -10.67
N THR A 6 -37.95 -45.50 -9.46
CA THR A 6 -37.94 -44.56 -8.33
C THR A 6 -36.52 -44.37 -7.80
N LEU A 7 -35.72 -45.45 -7.73
CA LEU A 7 -34.34 -45.40 -7.25
C LEU A 7 -33.42 -44.57 -8.17
N ILE A 8 -33.59 -44.72 -9.49
CA ILE A 8 -32.83 -43.97 -10.50
C ILE A 8 -33.20 -42.47 -10.45
N MET A 9 -34.47 -42.15 -10.21
CA MET A 9 -34.92 -40.76 -10.09
C MET A 9 -34.34 -40.06 -8.86
N TYR A 10 -34.27 -40.75 -7.71
CA TYR A 10 -33.60 -40.20 -6.50
C TYR A 10 -32.10 -40.01 -6.71
N TYR A 11 -31.43 -40.94 -7.40
CA TYR A 11 -30.01 -40.81 -7.73
C TYR A 11 -29.75 -39.61 -8.65
N LEU A 12 -30.54 -39.45 -9.72
CA LEU A 12 -30.43 -38.31 -10.63
C LEU A 12 -30.74 -36.98 -9.93
N LEU A 13 -31.73 -36.93 -9.03
CA LEU A 13 -32.04 -35.73 -8.26
C LEU A 13 -30.89 -35.35 -7.31
N SER A 14 -30.29 -36.34 -6.64
CA SER A 14 -29.17 -36.13 -5.71
C SER A 14 -27.91 -35.62 -6.42
N VAL A 15 -27.61 -36.15 -7.61
CA VAL A 15 -26.48 -35.71 -8.44
C VAL A 15 -26.72 -34.31 -9.00
N LEU A 16 -27.95 -33.98 -9.39
CA LEU A 16 -28.31 -32.63 -9.86
C LEU A 16 -28.24 -31.60 -8.72
N THR A 17 -28.64 -31.96 -7.49
CA THR A 17 -28.49 -31.07 -6.33
C THR A 17 -27.04 -30.88 -5.92
N CYS A 18 -26.17 -31.90 -6.00
CA CYS A 18 -24.74 -31.73 -5.75
C CYS A 18 -24.08 -30.84 -6.83
N LEU A 19 -24.41 -31.01 -8.11
CA LEU A 19 -23.90 -30.19 -9.20
C LEU A 19 -24.37 -28.72 -9.14
N LEU A 20 -25.53 -28.45 -8.53
CA LEU A 20 -26.03 -27.09 -8.32
C LEU A 20 -25.43 -26.43 -7.08
N ILE A 21 -25.00 -27.20 -6.07
CA ILE A 21 -24.32 -26.66 -4.88
C ILE A 21 -22.87 -26.29 -5.20
N ASP A 22 -22.18 -27.02 -6.10
CA ASP A 22 -20.82 -26.67 -6.54
C ASP A 22 -20.76 -25.36 -7.36
N LYS A 23 -21.90 -24.89 -7.90
CA LYS A 23 -22.00 -23.56 -8.54
C LYS A 23 -22.48 -22.45 -7.60
N ALA A 24 -22.95 -22.79 -6.41
CA ALA A 24 -23.38 -21.81 -5.40
C ALA A 24 -22.25 -21.41 -4.44
N ILE A 25 -21.10 -22.06 -4.51
CA ILE A 25 -19.84 -21.53 -3.98
C ILE A 25 -19.31 -20.51 -5.01
N LEU A 26 -20.08 -19.43 -5.23
CA LEU A 26 -19.47 -18.15 -5.52
C LEU A 26 -18.66 -17.82 -4.28
N SER A 27 -17.40 -18.24 -4.28
CA SER A 27 -16.37 -17.47 -3.61
C SER A 27 -16.56 -16.05 -4.13
N HIS A 28 -17.27 -15.22 -3.36
CA HIS A 28 -17.04 -13.80 -3.36
C HIS A 28 -15.61 -13.68 -2.83
N ALA A 29 -14.64 -13.97 -3.70
CA ALA A 29 -13.33 -13.39 -3.59
C ALA A 29 -13.65 -11.90 -3.55
N PHE A 30 -13.55 -11.31 -2.37
CA PHE A 30 -13.67 -9.87 -2.20
C PHE A 30 -12.61 -9.27 -3.12
N THR A 31 -13.01 -8.93 -4.34
CA THR A 31 -12.18 -8.16 -5.24
C THR A 31 -12.24 -6.76 -4.67
N TYR A 32 -11.10 -6.32 -4.14
CA TYR A 32 -10.99 -5.00 -3.55
C TYR A 32 -11.08 -3.97 -4.70
N GLN A 33 -12.27 -3.39 -4.90
CA GLN A 33 -12.54 -2.47 -6.02
C GLN A 33 -12.36 -1.04 -5.58
N LYS A 34 -11.53 -0.28 -6.29
CA LYS A 34 -11.32 1.14 -6.01
C LYS A 34 -12.45 1.99 -6.58
N CYS A 35 -12.97 2.93 -5.79
CA CYS A 35 -14.05 3.82 -6.23
C CYS A 35 -13.63 4.67 -7.43
N CYS A 36 -12.45 5.29 -7.34
CA CYS A 36 -11.87 6.14 -8.37
C CYS A 36 -10.78 5.39 -9.19
N LYS A 37 -10.17 6.09 -10.15
CA LYS A 37 -9.01 5.60 -10.91
C LYS A 37 -7.81 5.36 -9.99
N SER A 38 -6.82 4.59 -10.46
CA SER A 38 -5.66 4.18 -9.65
C SER A 38 -4.88 5.34 -9.02
N ARG A 39 -4.83 6.51 -9.67
CA ARG A 39 -4.08 7.70 -9.22
C ARG A 39 -4.93 8.73 -8.49
N ASP A 40 -6.24 8.51 -8.44
CA ASP A 40 -7.19 9.43 -7.84
C ASP A 40 -7.56 8.97 -6.43
N TYR A 41 -8.29 9.79 -5.69
CA TYR A 41 -8.93 9.44 -4.44
C TYR A 41 -10.34 10.02 -4.39
N LEU A 42 -11.16 9.54 -3.46
CA LEU A 42 -12.52 10.01 -3.29
C LEU A 42 -12.55 11.19 -2.33
N GLN A 43 -12.77 12.39 -2.85
CA GLN A 43 -12.88 13.61 -2.08
C GLN A 43 -14.35 13.94 -1.78
N ILE A 44 -14.63 14.36 -0.56
CA ILE A 44 -15.95 14.85 -0.14
C ILE A 44 -15.95 16.38 -0.19
N ILE A 45 -16.75 16.95 -1.09
CA ILE A 45 -16.92 18.40 -1.24
C ILE A 45 -18.40 18.71 -1.15
N ASN A 46 -18.81 19.52 -0.17
CA ASN A 46 -20.21 19.93 0.02
C ASN A 46 -21.19 18.74 -0.02
N ASN A 47 -20.87 17.67 0.72
CA ASN A 47 -21.66 16.43 0.78
C ASN A 47 -21.82 15.69 -0.57
N THR A 48 -20.92 15.96 -1.52
CA THR A 48 -20.83 15.29 -2.82
C THR A 48 -19.48 14.59 -2.93
N TYR A 49 -19.49 13.38 -3.48
CA TYR A 49 -18.28 12.57 -3.68
C TYR A 49 -17.72 12.80 -5.08
N LEU A 50 -16.45 13.17 -5.17
CA LEU A 50 -15.75 13.46 -6.43
C LEU A 50 -14.39 12.77 -6.46
N CYS A 51 -14.11 12.08 -7.57
CA CYS A 51 -12.77 11.54 -7.82
C CYS A 51 -11.81 12.66 -8.21
N THR A 52 -10.75 12.84 -7.42
CA THR A 52 -9.74 13.89 -7.60
C THR A 52 -8.34 13.28 -7.58
N GLU A 53 -7.40 13.86 -8.31
CA GLU A 53 -6.02 13.37 -8.33
C GLU A 53 -5.40 13.38 -6.92
N ASN A 54 -4.78 12.27 -6.52
CA ASN A 54 -4.05 12.18 -5.26
C ASN A 54 -2.63 12.74 -5.43
N ILE A 55 -2.51 14.06 -5.38
CA ILE A 55 -1.23 14.76 -5.50
C ILE A 55 -0.23 14.39 -4.39
N THR A 56 -0.72 14.07 -3.19
CA THR A 56 0.13 13.76 -2.04
C THR A 56 0.76 12.39 -2.15
N LYS A 57 0.08 11.43 -2.80
CA LYS A 57 0.51 10.02 -2.94
C LYS A 57 0.91 9.32 -1.63
N ARG A 58 0.44 9.82 -0.47
CA ARG A 58 0.77 9.28 0.87
C ARG A 58 0.05 7.97 1.19
N LEU A 59 -1.06 7.74 0.51
CA LEU A 59 -1.89 6.54 0.61
C LEU A 59 -2.08 5.99 -0.79
N GLY A 60 -2.05 4.66 -0.91
CA GLY A 60 -2.25 3.94 -2.17
C GLY A 60 -3.11 2.69 -1.96
N ILE A 61 -3.82 2.28 -3.00
CA ILE A 61 -4.59 1.03 -3.04
C ILE A 61 -4.07 0.21 -4.23
N LEU A 62 -3.47 -0.93 -3.93
CA LEU A 62 -2.91 -1.85 -4.91
C LEU A 62 -4.02 -2.76 -5.45
N THR A 63 -4.73 -2.30 -6.47
CA THR A 63 -5.76 -3.08 -7.17
C THR A 63 -5.84 -2.70 -8.65
N ASN A 64 -6.22 -3.68 -9.48
CA ASN A 64 -6.51 -3.48 -10.89
C ASN A 64 -7.99 -3.13 -11.13
N GLU A 65 -8.86 -3.46 -10.18
CA GLU A 65 -10.29 -3.15 -10.25
C GLU A 65 -10.50 -1.71 -9.79
N THR A 66 -10.62 -0.79 -10.74
CA THR A 66 -10.73 0.65 -10.44
C THR A 66 -11.95 1.27 -11.12
N ASN A 67 -12.16 2.56 -10.86
CA ASN A 67 -13.17 3.36 -11.54
C ASN A 67 -14.61 2.84 -11.34
N PHE A 68 -14.90 2.32 -10.15
CA PHE A 68 -16.21 1.77 -9.80
C PHE A 68 -17.36 2.77 -10.01
N LEU A 69 -17.18 4.03 -9.60
CA LEU A 69 -18.23 5.05 -9.66
C LEU A 69 -18.56 5.46 -11.11
N GLU A 70 -17.56 5.64 -11.98
CA GLU A 70 -17.80 5.98 -13.39
C GLU A 70 -18.48 4.84 -14.16
N ARG A 71 -18.38 3.59 -13.68
CA ARG A 71 -19.05 2.42 -14.26
C ARG A 71 -20.54 2.32 -13.89
N TYR A 72 -21.08 3.26 -13.11
CA TYR A 72 -22.46 3.23 -12.60
C TYR A 72 -22.83 1.87 -11.97
N SER A 73 -21.87 1.28 -11.27
CA SER A 73 -22.02 -0.02 -10.63
C SER A 73 -22.72 0.08 -9.28
N GLU A 74 -23.36 -1.00 -8.85
CA GLU A 74 -23.98 -1.16 -7.54
C GLU A 74 -23.12 -2.06 -6.67
N GLY A 75 -23.01 -1.76 -5.37
CA GLY A 75 -22.26 -2.60 -4.43
C GLY A 75 -21.29 -1.79 -3.57
N GLU A 76 -20.12 -2.35 -3.31
CA GLU A 76 -19.11 -1.76 -2.44
C GLU A 76 -17.83 -1.44 -3.23
N CYS A 77 -17.24 -0.29 -2.91
CA CYS A 77 -15.92 0.09 -3.37
C CYS A 77 -15.15 0.74 -2.23
N MET A 78 -13.82 0.70 -2.28
CA MET A 78 -12.97 1.37 -1.32
C MET A 78 -12.24 2.54 -1.95
N ASP A 79 -11.95 3.54 -1.14
CA ASP A 79 -11.06 4.60 -1.55
C ASP A 79 -10.35 5.22 -0.36
N ILE A 80 -9.39 6.06 -0.69
CA ILE A 80 -8.72 6.95 0.22
C ILE A 80 -9.62 8.15 0.46
N THR A 81 -9.86 8.48 1.73
CA THR A 81 -10.37 9.77 2.18
C THR A 81 -9.19 10.71 2.48
N SER A 82 -9.45 11.93 2.97
CA SER A 82 -8.38 12.89 3.29
C SER A 82 -7.31 12.37 4.25
N THR A 83 -7.61 11.35 5.07
CA THR A 83 -6.69 10.87 6.11
C THR A 83 -6.52 9.36 6.18
N ASP A 84 -7.47 8.56 5.67
CA ASP A 84 -7.40 7.10 5.79
C ASP A 84 -8.18 6.36 4.69
N PHE A 85 -8.18 5.03 4.75
CA PHE A 85 -8.94 4.18 3.84
C PHE A 85 -10.37 3.98 4.34
N SER A 86 -11.33 3.96 3.42
CA SER A 86 -12.74 3.77 3.72
C SER A 86 -13.43 2.91 2.67
N ASN A 87 -14.40 2.14 3.12
CA ASN A 87 -15.32 1.39 2.28
C ASN A 87 -16.57 2.23 2.06
N PHE A 88 -17.08 2.21 0.85
CA PHE A 88 -18.21 3.00 0.39
C PHE A 88 -19.25 2.07 -0.19
N GLN A 89 -20.48 2.20 0.32
CA GLN A 89 -21.64 1.56 -0.26
C GLN A 89 -22.18 2.47 -1.36
N VAL A 90 -22.40 1.92 -2.55
CA VAL A 90 -22.85 2.63 -3.73
C VAL A 90 -24.20 2.08 -4.17
N SER A 91 -25.18 2.97 -4.33
CA SER A 91 -26.44 2.65 -4.97
C SER A 91 -26.96 3.78 -5.87
N GLY A 92 -27.53 3.41 -7.02
CA GLY A 92 -27.89 4.32 -8.09
C GLY A 92 -26.68 5.10 -8.63
N GLY A 93 -25.49 4.49 -8.63
CA GLY A 93 -24.23 5.15 -8.98
C GLY A 93 -23.79 6.26 -8.02
N LYS A 94 -24.38 6.33 -6.82
CA LYS A 94 -24.05 7.33 -5.78
C LYS A 94 -23.61 6.64 -4.50
N VAL A 95 -22.67 7.25 -3.80
CA VAL A 95 -22.29 6.81 -2.47
C VAL A 95 -23.46 7.08 -1.50
N VAL A 96 -23.87 6.05 -0.77
CA VAL A 96 -24.99 6.09 0.18
C VAL A 96 -24.57 5.71 1.60
N GLY A 97 -23.35 5.18 1.77
CA GLY A 97 -22.79 4.80 3.06
C GLY A 97 -21.27 4.79 3.03
N GLU A 98 -20.66 4.98 4.19
CA GLU A 98 -19.22 5.01 4.41
C GLU A 98 -18.89 4.28 5.71
N SER A 99 -17.84 3.45 5.68
CA SER A 99 -17.29 2.82 6.87
C SER A 99 -15.77 2.80 6.81
N LEU A 100 -15.12 3.00 7.96
CA LEU A 100 -13.66 2.95 8.06
C LEU A 100 -13.17 1.52 7.85
N ILE A 101 -12.07 1.39 7.10
CA ILE A 101 -11.39 0.12 6.90
C ILE A 101 -10.33 -0.05 7.99
N ASN A 102 -10.46 -1.12 8.78
CA ASN A 102 -9.46 -1.50 9.77
C ASN A 102 -8.64 -2.71 9.28
N GLU A 103 -7.90 -2.50 8.20
CA GLU A 103 -7.06 -3.51 7.57
C GLU A 103 -5.58 -3.15 7.69
N LYS A 104 -4.73 -4.17 7.57
CA LYS A 104 -3.28 -3.95 7.54
C LYS A 104 -2.88 -3.23 6.27
N TYR A 105 -1.88 -2.38 6.38
CA TYR A 105 -1.25 -1.72 5.25
C TYR A 105 0.22 -2.13 5.15
N PHE A 106 0.74 -2.12 3.93
CA PHE A 106 2.16 -2.23 3.67
C PHE A 106 2.81 -0.84 3.76
N PRO A 107 3.90 -0.67 4.54
CA PRO A 107 4.59 0.60 4.65
C PRO A 107 5.66 0.74 3.56
N LYS A 108 5.31 1.34 2.41
CA LYS A 108 6.30 1.65 1.35
C LYS A 108 7.06 2.94 1.67
N CYS A 109 8.31 3.05 1.22
CA CYS A 109 9.02 4.32 1.32
C CYS A 109 8.64 5.28 0.19
N CYS A 110 8.42 4.75 -1.01
CA CYS A 110 8.05 5.54 -2.19
C CYS A 110 6.60 5.31 -2.61
N PRO A 111 5.99 6.22 -3.40
CA PRO A 111 4.68 5.98 -3.96
C PRO A 111 4.61 4.71 -4.82
N LEU A 112 3.40 4.22 -5.11
CA LEU A 112 3.22 3.14 -6.08
C LEU A 112 3.82 3.53 -7.45
N ASN A 113 4.46 2.58 -8.12
CA ASN A 113 5.27 2.77 -9.35
C ASN A 113 6.60 3.52 -9.17
N TYR A 114 7.07 3.67 -7.93
CA TYR A 114 8.39 4.20 -7.62
C TYR A 114 9.18 3.20 -6.77
N PHE A 115 10.50 3.20 -6.96
CA PHE A 115 11.47 2.52 -6.10
C PHE A 115 12.32 3.57 -5.37
N TYR A 116 13.00 3.15 -4.30
CA TYR A 116 13.87 4.03 -3.53
C TYR A 116 15.31 4.00 -4.07
N ASN A 117 15.79 5.11 -4.61
CA ASN A 117 17.19 5.25 -4.98
C ASN A 117 18.01 5.54 -3.72
N SER A 118 18.81 4.56 -3.29
CA SER A 118 19.59 4.62 -2.06
C SER A 118 20.80 5.56 -2.13
N VAL A 119 21.21 5.97 -3.34
CA VAL A 119 22.32 6.91 -3.57
C VAL A 119 21.85 8.36 -3.50
N LEU A 120 20.68 8.62 -4.08
CA LEU A 120 20.06 9.95 -4.13
C LEU A 120 19.13 10.20 -2.94
N HIS A 121 18.82 9.18 -2.15
CA HIS A 121 17.82 9.21 -1.08
C HIS A 121 16.51 9.86 -1.58
N ALA A 122 16.07 9.40 -2.75
CA ALA A 122 14.93 9.91 -3.50
C ALA A 122 14.14 8.73 -4.08
N CYS A 123 12.91 8.98 -4.49
CA CYS A 123 12.10 8.02 -5.24
C CYS A 123 12.25 8.24 -6.73
N GLU A 124 12.48 7.16 -7.47
CA GLU A 124 12.57 7.19 -8.93
C GLU A 124 11.43 6.38 -9.52
N GLU A 125 10.82 6.93 -10.58
CA GLU A 125 9.71 6.27 -11.27
C GLU A 125 10.25 5.08 -12.06
N LYS A 126 9.55 3.95 -12.00
CA LYS A 126 9.89 2.74 -12.76
C LYS A 126 8.66 2.28 -13.52
N GLU A 127 8.73 2.41 -14.84
CA GLU A 127 7.72 1.87 -15.73
C GLU A 127 7.60 0.36 -15.50
N ASN A 128 6.37 -0.13 -15.37
CA ASN A 128 6.05 -1.55 -15.15
C ASN A 128 6.65 -2.14 -13.86
N MET A 129 6.71 -1.36 -12.78
CA MET A 129 7.10 -1.88 -11.47
C MET A 129 6.18 -3.03 -11.04
N THR A 130 6.78 -4.16 -10.68
CA THR A 130 6.06 -5.28 -10.09
C THR A 130 5.97 -5.07 -8.58
N HIS A 131 4.77 -5.23 -8.03
CA HIS A 131 4.51 -5.05 -6.60
C HIS A 131 4.45 -6.41 -5.86
N GLY A 132 5.13 -7.44 -6.38
CA GLY A 132 5.00 -8.83 -5.91
C GLY A 132 5.48 -9.06 -4.46
N TYR A 133 6.26 -8.13 -3.91
CA TYR A 133 6.69 -8.16 -2.51
C TYR A 133 5.67 -7.52 -1.55
N ILE A 134 4.61 -6.90 -2.05
CA ILE A 134 3.55 -6.27 -1.26
C ILE A 134 2.38 -7.26 -1.16
N ARG A 135 2.03 -7.67 0.06
CA ARG A 135 0.95 -8.64 0.31
C ARG A 135 -0.35 -7.95 0.72
N GLU A 136 -0.26 -6.74 1.26
CA GLU A 136 -1.38 -5.91 1.65
C GLU A 136 -1.90 -5.08 0.47
N ILE A 137 -3.20 -4.83 0.44
CA ILE A 137 -3.83 -4.01 -0.60
C ILE A 137 -3.65 -2.52 -0.31
N PHE A 138 -3.69 -2.15 0.96
CA PHE A 138 -3.51 -0.77 1.40
C PHE A 138 -2.04 -0.47 1.58
N VAL A 139 -1.61 0.69 1.11
CA VAL A 139 -0.20 1.10 1.14
C VAL A 139 -0.10 2.49 1.76
N LYS A 140 0.71 2.62 2.81
CA LYS A 140 1.09 3.92 3.39
C LYS A 140 2.51 4.26 2.98
N VAL A 141 2.75 5.53 2.66
CA VAL A 141 3.98 5.98 1.99
C VAL A 141 4.79 6.97 2.83
N GLY A 142 6.04 6.59 3.08
CA GLY A 142 7.08 7.41 3.70
C GLY A 142 6.93 7.61 5.21
N LEU A 143 7.82 8.43 5.78
CA LEU A 143 7.92 8.65 7.23
C LEU A 143 7.82 10.15 7.59
N PRO A 144 6.70 10.84 7.29
CA PRO A 144 6.61 12.31 7.34
C PRO A 144 6.68 12.90 8.76
N SER A 145 6.42 12.12 9.80
CA SER A 145 6.51 12.56 11.20
C SER A 145 7.83 12.19 11.86
N CYS A 146 8.76 11.61 11.11
CA CYS A 146 9.96 11.05 11.69
C CYS A 146 11.03 12.08 12.04
N LYS A 147 11.60 11.94 13.23
CA LYS A 147 12.67 12.81 13.74
C LYS A 147 14.04 12.46 13.16
N LEU A 148 14.39 11.19 13.12
CA LEU A 148 15.63 10.69 12.53
C LEU A 148 15.35 9.40 11.75
N ILE A 149 15.83 9.35 10.51
CA ILE A 149 15.70 8.16 9.66
C ILE A 149 17.06 7.49 9.52
N VAL A 150 17.09 6.18 9.73
CA VAL A 150 18.25 5.33 9.48
C VAL A 150 17.90 4.32 8.39
N ASP A 151 18.72 4.28 7.35
CA ASP A 151 18.56 3.37 6.21
C ASP A 151 19.37 2.08 6.47
N TYR A 152 18.72 0.93 6.29
CA TYR A 152 19.26 -0.42 6.45
C TYR A 152 19.18 -1.19 5.14
N ASP A 153 20.27 -1.89 4.80
CA ASP A 153 20.28 -2.82 3.66
C ASP A 153 19.77 -4.16 4.18
N ILE A 154 18.63 -4.60 3.65
CA ILE A 154 17.97 -5.82 4.12
C ILE A 154 17.95 -6.91 3.05
N SER A 155 18.78 -6.76 2.01
CA SER A 155 18.80 -7.61 0.82
C SER A 155 19.18 -9.07 1.10
N GLU A 156 19.89 -9.33 2.20
CA GLU A 156 20.27 -10.69 2.63
C GLU A 156 19.15 -11.41 3.42
N THR A 157 18.02 -10.74 3.70
CA THR A 157 16.95 -11.31 4.51
C THR A 157 16.11 -12.30 3.70
N ILE A 158 16.22 -13.59 4.05
CA ILE A 158 15.57 -14.72 3.35
C ILE A 158 14.03 -14.61 3.28
N ASN A 159 13.40 -13.86 4.20
CA ASN A 159 11.96 -13.63 4.17
C ASN A 159 11.60 -12.26 4.77
N LEU A 160 11.24 -11.31 3.90
CA LEU A 160 10.84 -9.94 4.28
C LEU A 160 9.73 -9.92 5.34
N TYR A 161 8.76 -10.84 5.24
CA TYR A 161 7.58 -10.85 6.11
C TYR A 161 7.86 -11.48 7.46
N SER A 162 8.48 -12.66 7.50
CA SER A 162 8.77 -13.32 8.78
C SER A 162 10.01 -12.77 9.49
N GLY A 163 10.91 -12.10 8.76
CA GLY A 163 12.17 -11.58 9.30
C GLY A 163 12.12 -10.13 9.76
N ILE A 164 11.40 -9.25 9.04
CA ILE A 164 11.44 -7.80 9.27
C ILE A 164 10.07 -7.27 9.68
N ILE A 165 9.03 -7.58 8.92
CA ILE A 165 7.69 -7.03 9.17
C ILE A 165 7.15 -7.51 10.52
N ASP A 166 7.35 -8.78 10.87
CA ASP A 166 6.88 -9.33 12.16
C ASP A 166 7.73 -8.90 13.36
N VAL A 167 9.05 -8.72 13.19
CA VAL A 167 9.97 -8.32 14.27
C VAL A 167 9.85 -6.83 14.58
N ARG A 168 9.63 -6.00 13.56
CA ARG A 168 9.61 -4.53 13.66
C ARG A 168 8.22 -3.92 13.69
N ARG A 169 7.17 -4.73 13.95
CA ARG A 169 5.76 -4.27 14.03
C ARG A 169 5.53 -3.05 14.94
N ASN A 170 6.38 -2.84 15.93
CA ASN A 170 6.23 -1.75 16.91
C ASN A 170 7.10 -0.52 16.59
N SER A 171 7.86 -0.53 15.49
CA SER A 171 8.64 0.62 15.02
C SER A 171 7.98 1.25 13.81
N ASP A 172 8.13 2.57 13.65
CA ASP A 172 7.73 3.26 12.43
C ASP A 172 8.82 3.05 11.37
N TYR A 173 8.54 2.26 10.35
CA TYR A 173 9.48 1.99 9.27
C TYR A 173 8.78 2.01 7.92
N CYS A 174 9.56 2.07 6.85
CA CYS A 174 9.11 1.81 5.50
C CYS A 174 10.11 0.93 4.75
N ILE A 175 9.65 0.24 3.70
CA ILE A 175 10.47 -0.66 2.89
C ILE A 175 10.26 -0.35 1.41
N ASP A 176 11.33 -0.40 0.63
CA ASP A 176 11.24 -0.39 -0.82
C ASP A 176 12.30 -1.24 -1.53
N GLU A 177 12.00 -1.61 -2.77
CA GLU A 177 13.03 -2.05 -3.71
C GLU A 177 13.96 -0.86 -3.98
N ASN A 178 15.25 -1.13 -4.17
CA ASN A 178 16.23 -0.11 -4.53
C ASN A 178 16.73 -0.21 -5.97
N GLU A 179 17.61 0.70 -6.37
CA GLU A 179 18.13 0.80 -7.74
C GLU A 179 18.88 -0.46 -8.22
N LYS A 180 19.26 -1.36 -7.30
CA LYS A 180 19.96 -2.62 -7.58
C LYS A 180 19.02 -3.83 -7.63
N GLY A 181 17.71 -3.62 -7.47
CA GLY A 181 16.73 -4.71 -7.29
C GLY A 181 16.79 -5.40 -5.93
N ALA A 182 17.51 -4.78 -4.99
CA ALA A 182 17.65 -5.20 -3.61
C ALA A 182 16.62 -4.47 -2.74
N TYR A 183 16.62 -4.66 -1.41
CA TYR A 183 15.64 -4.01 -0.54
C TYR A 183 16.30 -3.08 0.47
N THR A 184 15.72 -1.91 0.66
CA THR A 184 16.10 -0.94 1.69
C THR A 184 14.95 -0.77 2.66
N MET A 185 15.26 -0.87 3.95
CA MET A 185 14.35 -0.49 5.03
C MET A 185 14.81 0.82 5.61
N ARG A 186 13.88 1.76 5.79
CA ARG A 186 14.14 3.02 6.48
C ARG A 186 13.38 2.99 7.77
N GLU A 187 14.07 3.12 8.89
CA GLU A 187 13.48 3.09 10.22
C GLU A 187 13.49 4.48 10.83
N CYS A 188 12.38 4.82 11.48
CA CYS A 188 12.27 6.01 12.28
C CYS A 188 12.76 5.78 13.70
N GLN A 189 13.69 6.63 14.15
CA GLN A 189 14.27 6.58 15.48
C GLN A 189 14.08 7.93 16.20
N GLU A 190 13.83 7.85 17.51
CA GLU A 190 13.70 9.03 18.37
C GLU A 190 15.04 9.53 18.91
N ASN A 191 16.01 8.60 19.04
CA ASN A 191 17.32 8.90 19.59
C ASN A 191 18.23 9.53 18.54
N ILE A 192 18.53 10.81 18.70
CA ILE A 192 19.43 11.57 17.83
C ILE A 192 20.91 11.42 18.20
N GLU A 193 21.24 10.79 19.33
CA GLU A 193 22.62 10.57 19.80
C GLU A 193 23.42 9.71 18.81
N VAL A 194 22.76 8.95 17.93
CA VAL A 194 23.44 8.28 16.82
C VAL A 194 24.21 9.25 15.92
N CYS A 195 23.79 10.52 15.88
CA CYS A 195 24.48 11.58 15.17
C CYS A 195 25.77 12.06 15.84
N ASP A 196 26.04 11.65 17.08
CA ASP A 196 27.29 11.98 17.78
C ASP A 196 28.45 11.11 17.31
N TYR A 197 28.15 9.91 16.80
CA TYR A 197 29.16 8.96 16.29
C TYR A 197 28.96 8.55 14.82
N LYS A 198 27.85 8.94 14.18
CA LYS A 198 27.62 8.83 12.73
C LYS A 198 27.27 10.18 12.13
N LYS A 199 27.70 10.43 10.89
CA LYS A 199 27.41 11.69 10.20
C LYS A 199 25.93 11.75 9.81
N CYS A 200 25.16 12.56 10.53
CA CYS A 200 23.78 12.87 10.17
C CYS A 200 23.66 14.13 9.30
N ILE A 201 22.59 14.22 8.53
CA ILE A 201 22.26 15.38 7.70
C ILE A 201 20.88 15.88 8.10
N LYS A 202 20.83 17.15 8.52
CA LYS A 202 19.57 17.80 8.86
C LYS A 202 18.87 18.27 7.59
N LYS A 203 17.68 17.73 7.32
CA LYS A 203 16.80 18.20 6.26
C LYS A 203 15.97 19.38 6.74
N CYS A 204 15.64 20.30 5.84
CA CYS A 204 14.68 21.39 6.12
C CYS A 204 13.24 20.90 6.10
N CYS A 205 12.94 19.92 5.24
CA CYS A 205 11.61 19.33 5.08
C CYS A 205 11.59 17.89 5.59
N PRO A 206 10.42 17.42 6.07
CA PRO A 206 10.24 16.02 6.44
C PRO A 206 10.47 15.06 5.28
N ASP A 207 10.49 13.76 5.59
CA ASP A 207 10.65 12.71 4.59
C ASP A 207 9.56 12.73 3.51
N GLY A 208 9.97 12.55 2.25
CA GLY A 208 9.08 12.67 1.09
C GLY A 208 8.58 14.09 0.80
N LYS A 209 9.18 15.13 1.41
CA LYS A 209 8.83 16.54 1.15
C LYS A 209 10.05 17.37 0.76
N SER A 210 9.82 18.39 -0.07
CA SER A 210 10.82 19.39 -0.44
C SER A 210 10.23 20.80 -0.50
N PHE A 211 11.13 21.77 -0.53
CA PHE A 211 10.79 23.18 -0.64
C PHE A 211 10.59 23.55 -2.11
N VAL A 212 9.35 23.84 -2.51
CA VAL A 212 9.00 24.27 -3.88
C VAL A 212 8.43 25.68 -3.81
N ASN A 213 9.04 26.62 -4.53
CA ASN A 213 8.53 28.00 -4.71
C ASN A 213 8.26 28.82 -3.44
N GLY A 214 8.94 28.55 -2.31
CA GLY A 214 9.18 29.58 -1.31
C GLY A 214 8.11 29.82 -0.25
N ALA A 215 7.84 28.84 0.62
CA ALA A 215 7.43 29.06 2.04
C ALA A 215 7.19 27.73 2.77
N ASN A 216 6.68 26.72 2.07
CA ASN A 216 6.17 25.49 2.67
C ASN A 216 6.82 24.24 2.07
N CYS A 217 6.96 23.20 2.91
CA CYS A 217 7.34 21.87 2.45
C CYS A 217 6.12 21.19 1.81
N VAL A 218 6.25 20.78 0.56
CA VAL A 218 5.21 20.06 -0.20
C VAL A 218 5.66 18.63 -0.46
N ASP A 219 4.70 17.71 -0.58
CA ASP A 219 4.99 16.30 -0.91
C ASP A 219 5.66 16.22 -2.28
N THR A 220 6.91 15.79 -2.28
CA THR A 220 7.75 15.60 -3.45
C THR A 220 8.65 14.42 -3.16
N TYR A 221 8.48 13.34 -3.91
CA TYR A 221 9.21 12.10 -3.66
C TYR A 221 10.51 12.01 -4.45
N THR A 222 10.60 12.75 -5.54
CA THR A 222 11.69 12.65 -6.54
C THR A 222 12.86 13.57 -6.26
N THR A 223 12.78 14.40 -5.23
CA THR A 223 13.87 15.30 -4.81
C THR A 223 14.52 14.73 -3.56
N GLY A 224 15.79 14.37 -3.66
CA GLY A 224 16.56 13.85 -2.54
C GLY A 224 17.91 14.53 -2.39
N LEU A 225 18.80 13.89 -1.65
CA LEU A 225 20.15 14.35 -1.36
C LEU A 225 21.14 13.31 -1.88
N ASN A 226 22.04 13.71 -2.77
CA ASN A 226 23.12 12.84 -3.20
C ASN A 226 24.12 12.68 -2.04
N LEU A 227 24.13 11.49 -1.43
CA LEU A 227 24.98 11.16 -0.29
C LEU A 227 26.14 10.24 -0.66
N THR A 228 26.59 10.23 -1.92
CA THR A 228 27.76 9.44 -2.39
C THR A 228 29.03 9.63 -1.57
N PHE A 229 29.16 10.73 -0.82
CA PHE A 229 30.26 10.95 0.11
C PHE A 229 30.17 10.14 1.42
N SER A 230 29.09 9.38 1.63
CA SER A 230 28.82 8.55 2.80
C SER A 230 28.40 7.15 2.34
N THR A 231 29.09 6.11 2.83
CA THR A 231 28.82 4.71 2.48
C THR A 231 27.91 4.00 3.49
N LEU A 232 27.30 4.74 4.43
CA LEU A 232 26.63 4.18 5.60
C LEU A 232 25.15 3.86 5.30
N ILE A 233 24.91 2.77 4.57
CA ILE A 233 23.72 1.97 4.80
C ILE A 233 24.13 0.90 5.82
N GLU A 234 23.47 0.85 6.96
CA GLU A 234 23.84 -0.10 8.01
C GLU A 234 23.51 -1.53 7.58
N ASN A 235 24.49 -2.42 7.65
CA ASN A 235 24.23 -3.85 7.51
C ASN A 235 23.64 -4.37 8.84
N PRO A 236 22.45 -5.00 8.84
CA PRO A 236 21.78 -5.50 10.04
C PRO A 236 22.52 -6.62 10.77
N SER A 237 23.60 -7.17 10.19
CA SER A 237 24.40 -8.28 10.74
C SER A 237 25.15 -7.96 12.05
N GLY A 238 24.96 -6.77 12.63
CA GLY A 238 25.44 -6.41 13.97
C GLY A 238 24.37 -6.46 15.07
N MET A 239 23.13 -6.87 14.77
CA MET A 239 22.01 -6.89 15.72
C MET A 239 21.41 -8.30 15.97
N PHE A 240 22.10 -9.37 15.55
CA PHE A 240 21.75 -10.75 15.88
C PHE A 240 22.74 -11.36 16.87
#